data_AF-A0A3B8YG30-F1
#
_entry.id   AF-A0A3B8YG30-F1
#
_cell.length_a   1.000
_cell.length_b   1.000
_cell.length_c   1.000
_cell.angle_alpha   90.00
_cell.angle_beta   90.00
_cell.angle_gamma   90.00
#
_symmetry.space_group_name_H-M   'P 1'
#
loop_
_entity.id
_entity.type
_entity.pdbx_description
1 polymer ?
#
loop_
_entity_poly.entity_id
_entity_poly.type
_entity_poly.pdbx_seq_one_letter_code
_entity_poly.pdbx_strand_id
1 'polypeptide(L)'
;STEINPPLLRCEELGRDEVEIQIDLTKWESLAIDQRNLLFWHEVARIQNDTIPREGWEMAALAIGLGGAVGELWVQDGLLLLLALGLCGISGYRLWQKNNSDRKLKESLEADEKAITLATRFGYSLPNAYKSLGSAFKSLIEQTPNRRQRKQYEARLQALRRSASKAKTKMQQQEGKRPRI
;
A
#
# COMPACT_ATOMS: atom_id res chain seq x y z
N SER A 1 20.81 -13.04 4.48
CA SER A 1 21.09 -11.82 5.26
C SER A 1 19.96 -11.59 6.24
N THR A 2 20.24 -11.61 7.54
CA THR A 2 19.24 -11.46 8.61
C THR A 2 18.85 -10.00 8.76
N GLU A 3 17.70 -9.62 8.18
CA GLU A 3 17.15 -8.26 8.28
C GLU A 3 16.71 -8.00 9.73
N ILE A 4 17.22 -6.92 10.34
CA ILE A 4 16.89 -6.56 11.72
C ILE A 4 15.48 -5.91 11.68
N ASN A 5 14.48 -6.67 12.14
CA ASN A 5 13.06 -6.29 12.24
C ASN A 5 12.28 -6.37 10.91
N PRO A 6 12.06 -7.58 10.36
CA PRO A 6 11.35 -7.77 9.11
C PRO A 6 9.89 -7.28 9.19
N PRO A 7 9.31 -6.76 8.08
CA PRO A 7 7.89 -6.45 8.03
C PRO A 7 7.06 -7.74 8.22
N LEU A 8 5.86 -7.62 8.79
CA LEU A 8 4.99 -8.78 9.09
C LEU A 8 4.73 -9.64 7.84
N LEU A 9 4.51 -8.98 6.70
CA LEU A 9 4.28 -9.58 5.40
C LEU A 9 5.15 -8.83 4.38
N ARG A 10 5.89 -9.58 3.56
CA ARG A 10 6.66 -9.06 2.42
C ARG A 10 6.24 -9.86 1.19
N CYS A 11 5.92 -9.16 0.10
CA CYS A 11 5.64 -9.79 -1.18
C CYS A 11 6.70 -9.32 -2.17
N GLU A 12 7.45 -10.25 -2.74
CA GLU A 12 8.47 -9.99 -3.75
C GLU A 12 8.19 -10.82 -5.00
N GLU A 13 8.32 -10.20 -6.17
CA GLU A 13 8.33 -10.93 -7.44
C GLU A 13 9.73 -11.53 -7.65
N LEU A 14 9.84 -12.86 -7.59
CA LEU A 14 11.11 -13.58 -7.77
C LEU A 14 11.38 -13.87 -9.27
N GLY A 15 10.36 -13.74 -10.13
CA GLY A 15 10.41 -14.04 -11.56
C GLY A 15 9.19 -13.52 -12.34
N ARG A 16 9.08 -13.87 -13.64
CA ARG A 16 8.05 -13.33 -14.55
C ARG A 16 6.61 -13.64 -14.15
N ASP A 17 6.36 -14.70 -13.38
CA ASP A 17 5.00 -15.12 -12.97
C ASP A 17 4.95 -15.67 -11.53
N GLU A 18 6.02 -15.53 -10.73
CA GLU A 18 6.09 -16.07 -9.36
C GLU A 18 6.21 -14.94 -8.33
N VAL A 19 5.26 -14.94 -7.38
CA VAL A 19 5.28 -14.04 -6.22
C VAL A 19 5.58 -14.85 -4.97
N GLU A 20 6.63 -14.46 -4.26
CA GLU A 20 6.94 -15.00 -2.94
C GLU A 20 6.29 -14.12 -1.86
N ILE A 21 5.47 -14.74 -0.99
CA ILE A 21 4.92 -14.09 0.21
C ILE A 21 5.70 -14.59 1.42
N GLN A 22 6.55 -13.74 1.99
CA GLN A 22 7.30 -14.02 3.20
C GLN A 22 6.51 -13.53 4.42
N ILE A 23 6.38 -14.39 5.44
CA ILE A 23 5.61 -14.14 6.66
C ILE A 23 6.52 -14.26 7.88
N ASP A 24 6.56 -13.23 8.73
CA ASP A 24 7.21 -13.33 10.05
C ASP A 24 6.32 -14.10 11.02
N LEU A 25 6.62 -15.40 11.21
CA LEU A 25 5.86 -16.32 12.07
C LEU A 25 5.70 -15.78 13.50
N THR A 26 6.73 -15.14 14.05
CA THR A 26 6.75 -14.66 15.44
C THR A 26 5.68 -13.59 15.67
N LYS A 27 5.55 -12.65 14.73
CA LYS A 27 4.52 -11.60 14.78
C LYS A 27 3.17 -12.11 14.29
N TRP A 28 3.16 -13.05 13.34
CA TRP A 28 1.96 -13.67 12.78
C TRP A 28 1.14 -14.44 13.82
N GLU A 29 1.80 -15.23 14.69
CA GLU A 29 1.13 -16.00 15.74
C GLU A 29 0.47 -15.13 16.81
N SER A 30 0.94 -13.89 17.00
CA SER A 30 0.34 -12.94 17.94
C SER A 30 -1.02 -12.39 17.49
N LEU A 31 -1.42 -12.62 16.23
CA LEU A 31 -2.65 -12.12 15.63
C LEU A 31 -3.75 -13.19 15.64
N ALA A 32 -4.99 -12.74 15.88
CA ALA A 32 -6.16 -13.61 15.79
C ALA A 32 -6.29 -14.19 14.37
N ILE A 33 -6.88 -15.39 14.25
CA ILE A 33 -6.98 -16.09 12.96
C ILE A 33 -7.71 -15.26 11.88
N ASP A 34 -8.74 -14.51 12.27
CA ASP A 34 -9.47 -13.65 11.35
C ASP A 34 -8.64 -12.45 10.87
N GLN A 35 -7.76 -11.93 11.72
CA GLN A 35 -6.85 -10.84 11.37
C GLN A 35 -5.81 -11.32 10.36
N ARG A 36 -5.23 -12.50 10.61
CA ARG A 36 -4.31 -13.18 9.71
C ARG A 36 -4.93 -13.40 8.34
N ASN A 37 -6.14 -13.95 8.30
CA ASN A 37 -6.85 -14.21 7.05
C ASN A 37 -7.03 -12.92 6.24
N LEU A 38 -7.48 -11.83 6.87
CA LEU A 38 -7.70 -10.56 6.16
C LEU A 38 -6.40 -9.89 5.69
N LEU A 39 -5.32 -9.99 6.47
CA LEU A 39 -4.01 -9.50 6.04
C LEU A 39 -3.46 -10.33 4.87
N PHE A 40 -3.69 -11.64 4.88
CA PHE A 40 -3.36 -12.50 3.75
C PHE A 40 -4.17 -12.16 2.50
N TRP A 41 -5.49 -11.99 2.64
CA TRP A 41 -6.36 -11.56 1.53
C TRP A 41 -5.98 -10.18 0.98
N HIS A 42 -5.46 -9.30 1.81
CA HIS A 42 -4.90 -8.02 1.37
C HIS A 42 -3.69 -8.21 0.46
N GLU A 43 -2.74 -9.08 0.82
CA GLU A 43 -1.59 -9.37 -0.04
C GLU A 43 -2.01 -10.04 -1.35
N VAL A 44 -2.96 -11.00 -1.31
CA VAL A 44 -3.53 -11.61 -2.53
C VAL A 44 -4.18 -10.54 -3.43
N ALA A 45 -4.89 -9.57 -2.86
CA ALA A 45 -5.48 -8.47 -3.61
C ALA A 45 -4.42 -7.53 -4.22
N ARG A 46 -3.29 -7.32 -3.52
CA ARG A 46 -2.16 -6.54 -4.06
C ARG A 46 -1.51 -7.23 -5.25
N ILE A 47 -1.38 -8.55 -5.20
CA ILE A 47 -0.87 -9.39 -6.30
C ILE A 47 -1.80 -9.31 -7.51
N GLN A 48 -3.11 -9.50 -7.30
CA GLN A 48 -4.11 -9.39 -8.38
C GLN A 48 -4.14 -8.01 -9.05
N ASN A 49 -3.71 -6.95 -8.34
CA ASN A 49 -3.67 -5.60 -8.87
C ASN A 49 -2.33 -5.21 -9.52
N ASP A 50 -1.36 -6.12 -9.60
CA ASP A 50 -0.01 -5.83 -10.11
C ASP A 50 0.66 -4.63 -9.37
N THR A 51 0.34 -4.47 -8.07
CA THR A 51 0.85 -3.37 -7.22
C THR A 51 2.09 -3.79 -6.42
N ILE A 52 2.69 -4.91 -6.78
CA ILE A 52 3.97 -5.36 -6.21
C ILE A 52 5.05 -4.46 -6.81
N PRO A 53 5.94 -3.89 -5.99
CA PRO A 53 6.98 -3.02 -6.52
C PRO A 53 7.90 -3.81 -7.46
N ARG A 54 7.76 -3.61 -8.77
CA ARG A 54 8.75 -4.04 -9.76
C ARG A 54 10.05 -3.29 -9.51
N GLU A 55 11.15 -4.01 -9.38
CA GLU A 55 12.45 -3.43 -9.01
C GLU A 55 12.91 -2.37 -10.02
N GLY A 56 12.98 -1.10 -9.61
CA GLY A 56 14.03 -0.12 -9.96
C GLY A 56 14.32 0.30 -11.42
N TRP A 57 13.90 -0.41 -12.47
CA TRP A 57 14.30 -0.13 -13.87
C TRP A 57 13.80 1.23 -14.36
N GLU A 58 12.69 1.73 -13.83
CA GLU A 58 12.16 3.07 -14.17
C GLU A 58 13.09 4.20 -13.71
N MET A 59 13.70 4.05 -12.53
CA MET A 59 14.66 5.02 -12.00
C MET A 59 15.99 4.94 -12.75
N ALA A 60 16.40 3.74 -13.16
CA ALA A 60 17.58 3.53 -13.99
C ALA A 60 17.38 4.11 -15.40
N ALA A 61 16.23 3.86 -16.04
CA ALA A 61 15.90 4.39 -17.36
C ALA A 61 15.82 5.93 -17.36
N LEU A 62 15.22 6.52 -16.33
CA LEU A 62 15.19 7.98 -16.14
C LEU A 62 16.60 8.57 -15.97
N ALA A 63 17.46 7.91 -15.19
CA ALA A 63 18.85 8.33 -14.99
C ALA A 63 19.68 8.25 -16.29
N ILE A 64 19.49 7.20 -17.09
CA ILE A 64 20.15 7.02 -18.39
C ILE A 64 19.66 8.07 -19.40
N GLY A 65 18.35 8.32 -19.45
CA GLY A 65 17.75 9.33 -20.35
C GLY A 65 18.20 10.76 -20.03
N LEU A 66 18.36 11.09 -18.74
CA LEU A 66 18.92 12.36 -18.31
C LEU A 66 20.42 12.48 -18.59
N GLY A 67 21.19 11.39 -18.49
CA GLY A 67 22.63 11.39 -18.77
C GLY A 67 22.98 11.66 -20.24
N GLY A 68 22.15 11.22 -21.18
CA GLY A 68 22.38 11.41 -22.62
C GLY A 68 22.27 12.86 -23.10
N ALA A 69 21.34 13.65 -22.56
CA ALA A 69 21.14 15.05 -22.94
C ALA A 69 22.19 16.01 -22.35
N VAL A 70 22.92 15.60 -21.31
CA VAL A 70 23.91 16.44 -20.61
C VAL A 70 25.21 16.58 -21.42
N GLY A 71 25.52 15.65 -22.32
CA GLY A 71 26.74 15.68 -23.13
C GLY A 71 26.89 16.91 -24.03
N GLU A 72 25.78 17.48 -24.53
CA GLU A 72 25.80 18.65 -25.42
C GLU A 72 25.75 19.98 -24.66
N LEU A 73 25.08 20.03 -23.50
CA LEU A 73 24.88 21.27 -22.72
C LEU A 73 26.03 21.60 -21.75
N TRP A 74 26.85 20.62 -21.37
CA TRP A 74 27.98 20.81 -20.44
C TRP A 74 29.08 21.72 -21.01
N VAL A 75 29.20 21.76 -22.34
CA VAL A 75 30.25 22.51 -23.06
C VAL A 75 29.92 24.01 -23.16
N GLN A 76 28.66 24.41 -22.95
CA GLN A 76 28.20 25.78 -23.20
C GLN A 76 28.01 26.63 -21.93
N ASP A 77 27.38 26.10 -20.86
CA ASP A 77 27.11 26.86 -19.61
C ASP A 77 26.96 25.94 -18.37
N GLY A 78 28.03 25.22 -18.02
CA GLY A 78 28.01 24.20 -16.96
C GLY A 78 27.54 24.66 -15.57
N LEU A 79 27.78 25.93 -15.20
CA LEU A 79 27.33 26.48 -13.91
C LEU A 79 25.80 26.67 -13.85
N LEU A 80 25.21 27.21 -14.92
CA LEU A 80 23.77 27.40 -15.02
C LEU A 80 23.05 26.04 -15.11
N LEU A 81 23.65 25.07 -15.80
CA LEU A 81 23.14 23.70 -15.86
C LEU A 81 23.08 23.05 -14.47
N LEU A 82 24.14 23.17 -13.67
CA LEU A 82 24.17 22.65 -12.30
C LEU A 82 23.10 23.30 -11.40
N LEU A 83 22.91 24.62 -11.51
CA LEU A 83 21.86 25.33 -10.78
C LEU A 83 20.46 24.91 -11.22
N ALA A 84 20.24 24.77 -12.53
CA ALA A 84 18.96 24.35 -13.09
C ALA A 84 18.63 22.90 -12.69
N LEU A 85 19.60 21.99 -12.77
CA LEU A 85 19.44 20.59 -12.32
C LEU A 85 19.25 20.50 -10.80
N GLY A 86 19.92 21.35 -10.01
CA GLY A 86 19.71 21.44 -8.56
C GLY A 86 18.27 21.85 -8.21
N LEU A 87 17.76 22.92 -8.84
CA LEU A 87 16.41 23.42 -8.61
C LEU A 87 15.33 22.45 -9.13
N CYS A 88 15.52 21.89 -10.33
CA CYS A 88 14.60 20.94 -10.94
C CYS A 88 14.61 19.59 -10.21
N GLY A 89 15.78 19.11 -9.80
CA GLY A 89 15.95 17.86 -9.07
C GLY A 89 15.29 17.89 -7.69
N ILE A 90 15.51 18.95 -6.90
CA ILE A 90 14.92 19.08 -5.56
C ILE A 90 13.40 19.22 -5.63
N SER A 91 12.90 20.06 -6.54
CA SER A 91 11.46 20.26 -6.72
C SER A 91 10.76 19.01 -7.27
N GLY A 92 11.36 18.36 -8.27
CA GLY A 92 10.90 17.09 -8.83
C GLY A 92 10.91 15.96 -7.80
N TYR A 93 11.98 15.83 -7.01
CA TYR A 93 12.07 14.81 -5.96
C TYR A 93 11.02 15.01 -4.86
N ARG A 94 10.80 16.26 -4.41
CA ARG A 94 9.78 16.55 -3.40
C ARG A 94 8.37 16.27 -3.91
N LEU A 95 8.09 16.59 -5.17
CA LEU A 95 6.81 16.31 -5.81
C LEU A 95 6.60 14.79 -6.01
N TRP A 96 7.62 14.10 -6.51
CA TRP A 96 7.60 12.65 -6.68
C TRP A 96 7.38 11.93 -5.35
N GLN A 97 8.11 12.31 -4.29
CA GLN A 97 7.97 11.72 -2.97
C GLN A 97 6.55 11.87 -2.43
N LYS A 98 5.94 13.05 -2.59
CA LYS A 98 4.56 13.31 -2.16
C LYS A 98 3.55 12.51 -2.99
N ASN A 99 3.63 12.60 -4.32
CA ASN A 99 2.69 11.93 -5.22
C ASN A 99 2.78 10.40 -5.11
N ASN A 100 3.98 9.85 -4.97
CA ASN A 100 4.19 8.43 -4.81
C ASN A 100 3.66 7.93 -3.45
N SER A 101 3.73 8.75 -2.39
CA SER A 101 3.15 8.41 -1.09
C SER A 101 1.61 8.37 -1.11
N ASP A 102 0.97 9.32 -1.81
CA ASP A 102 -0.48 9.36 -1.97
C ASP A 102 -0.98 8.21 -2.88
N ARG A 103 -0.23 7.90 -3.95
CA ARG A 103 -0.51 6.75 -4.83
C ARG A 103 -0.45 5.43 -4.07
N LYS A 104 0.65 5.17 -3.33
CA LYS A 104 0.80 3.96 -2.51
C LYS A 104 -0.30 3.80 -1.47
N LEU A 105 -0.75 4.91 -0.88
CA LEU A 105 -1.86 4.90 0.07
C LEU A 105 -3.16 4.51 -0.62
N LYS A 106 -3.46 5.06 -1.81
CA LYS A 106 -4.65 4.68 -2.59
C LYS A 106 -4.63 3.21 -2.99
N GLU A 107 -3.50 2.70 -3.49
CA GLU A 107 -3.33 1.28 -3.84
C GLU A 107 -3.57 0.38 -2.62
N SER A 108 -3.04 0.76 -1.45
CA SER A 108 -3.28 0.03 -0.20
C SER A 108 -4.77 0.02 0.19
N LEU A 109 -5.48 1.14 0.01
CA LEU A 109 -6.92 1.24 0.29
C LEU A 109 -7.75 0.39 -0.68
N GLU A 110 -7.39 0.38 -1.96
CA GLU A 110 -8.08 -0.45 -2.95
C GLU A 110 -7.89 -1.94 -2.66
N ALA A 111 -6.68 -2.34 -2.26
CA ALA A 111 -6.40 -3.70 -1.83
C ALA A 111 -7.19 -4.06 -0.55
N ASP A 112 -7.35 -3.13 0.41
CA ASP A 112 -8.21 -3.32 1.58
C ASP A 112 -9.68 -3.58 1.22
N GLU A 113 -10.23 -2.82 0.26
CA GLU A 113 -11.62 -3.01 -0.21
C GLU A 113 -11.80 -4.35 -0.94
N LYS A 114 -10.81 -4.75 -1.74
CA LYS A 114 -10.80 -6.06 -2.42
C LYS A 114 -10.69 -7.21 -1.41
N ALA A 115 -9.85 -7.07 -0.38
CA ALA A 115 -9.73 -8.05 0.70
C ALA A 115 -11.06 -8.27 1.42
N ILE A 116 -11.81 -7.20 1.72
CA ILE A 116 -13.14 -7.30 2.33
C ILE A 116 -14.11 -8.01 1.39
N THR A 117 -14.08 -7.68 0.10
CA THR A 117 -14.93 -8.32 -0.90
C THR A 117 -14.63 -9.81 -1.01
N LEU A 118 -13.36 -10.20 -1.04
CA LEU A 118 -12.93 -11.60 -1.02
C LEU A 118 -13.39 -12.29 0.27
N ALA A 119 -13.12 -11.71 1.44
CA ALA A 119 -13.55 -12.28 2.72
C ALA A 119 -15.07 -12.51 2.78
N THR A 120 -15.87 -11.59 2.22
CA THR A 120 -17.33 -11.77 2.17
C THR A 120 -17.77 -12.91 1.26
N ARG A 121 -17.01 -13.20 0.19
CA ARG A 121 -17.25 -14.39 -0.66
C ARG A 121 -16.92 -15.69 0.05
N PHE A 122 -15.94 -15.67 0.95
CA PHE A 122 -15.56 -16.82 1.78
C PHE A 122 -16.36 -16.95 3.08
N GLY A 123 -17.51 -16.27 3.19
CA GLY A 123 -18.47 -16.47 4.28
C GLY A 123 -18.33 -15.51 5.47
N TYR A 124 -17.42 -14.53 5.42
CA TYR A 124 -17.41 -13.47 6.43
C TYR A 124 -18.57 -12.50 6.23
N SER A 125 -19.27 -12.14 7.31
CA SER A 125 -20.26 -11.06 7.24
C SER A 125 -19.57 -9.71 7.01
N LEU A 126 -20.20 -8.83 6.23
CA LEU A 126 -19.66 -7.50 5.93
C LEU A 126 -19.23 -6.73 7.20
N PRO A 127 -20.03 -6.69 8.29
CA PRO A 127 -19.63 -6.00 9.53
C PRO A 127 -18.43 -6.68 10.23
N ASN A 128 -18.34 -8.01 10.20
CA ASN A 128 -17.23 -8.73 10.81
C ASN A 128 -15.92 -8.51 10.04
N ALA A 129 -15.97 -8.49 8.71
CA ALA A 129 -14.81 -8.20 7.88
C ALA A 129 -14.21 -6.81 8.21
N TYR A 130 -15.06 -5.77 8.29
CA TYR A 130 -14.61 -4.43 8.71
C TYR A 130 -14.05 -4.40 10.14
N LYS A 131 -14.66 -5.13 11.08
CA LYS A 131 -14.23 -5.18 12.49
C LYS A 131 -12.87 -5.87 12.63
N SER A 132 -12.67 -6.99 11.95
CA SER A 132 -11.44 -7.78 12.01
C SER A 132 -10.28 -7.08 11.31
N LEU A 133 -10.53 -6.42 10.18
CA LEU A 133 -9.51 -5.62 9.50
C LEU A 133 -9.14 -4.37 10.35
N GLY A 134 -10.14 -3.73 10.95
CA GLY A 134 -9.92 -2.59 11.85
C GLY A 134 -9.18 -2.95 13.15
N SER A 135 -9.38 -4.14 13.70
CA SER A 135 -8.60 -4.62 14.85
C SER A 135 -7.17 -4.99 14.46
N ALA A 136 -6.98 -5.60 13.28
CA ALA A 136 -5.65 -5.90 12.75
C ALA A 136 -4.80 -4.61 12.61
N PHE A 137 -5.36 -3.52 12.06
CA PHE A 137 -4.63 -2.25 11.99
C PHE A 137 -4.28 -1.66 13.34
N LYS A 138 -5.13 -1.80 14.36
CA LYS A 138 -4.80 -1.32 15.72
C LYS A 138 -3.60 -2.09 16.29
N SER A 139 -3.61 -3.42 16.16
CA SER A 139 -2.48 -4.26 16.58
C SER A 139 -1.20 -3.88 15.81
N LEU A 140 -1.29 -3.65 14.50
CA LEU A 140 -0.15 -3.20 13.70
C LEU A 140 0.39 -1.82 14.12
N ILE A 141 -0.48 -0.87 14.47
CA ILE A 141 -0.08 0.46 14.96
C ILE A 141 0.69 0.37 16.28
N GLU A 142 0.29 -0.54 17.18
CA GLU A 142 0.94 -0.76 18.47
C GLU A 142 2.28 -1.49 18.32
N GLN A 143 2.37 -2.46 17.40
CA GLN A 143 3.58 -3.25 17.15
C GLN A 143 4.63 -2.52 16.30
N THR A 144 4.26 -1.46 15.58
CA THR A 144 5.16 -0.77 14.64
C THR A 144 5.95 0.36 15.32
N PRO A 145 7.29 0.24 15.48
CA PRO A 145 8.11 1.31 16.06
C PRO A 145 8.34 2.47 15.08
N ASN A 146 8.18 2.25 13.78
CA ASN A 146 8.45 3.26 12.75
C ASN A 146 7.31 4.27 12.59
N ARG A 147 7.60 5.55 12.86
CA ARG A 147 6.63 6.66 12.77
C ARG A 147 5.99 6.83 11.38
N ARG A 148 6.72 6.54 10.30
CA ARG A 148 6.18 6.68 8.92
C ARG A 148 5.17 5.57 8.61
N GLN A 149 5.52 4.31 8.90
CA GLN A 149 4.63 3.17 8.71
C GLN A 149 3.40 3.26 9.62
N ARG A 150 3.59 3.69 10.88
CA ARG A 150 2.48 3.95 11.81
C ARG A 150 1.46 4.94 11.25
N LYS A 151 1.91 6.06 10.69
CA LYS A 151 1.01 7.04 10.03
C LYS A 151 0.24 6.45 8.85
N GLN A 152 0.85 5.53 8.09
CA GLN A 152 0.16 4.85 6.99
C GLN A 152 -0.95 3.94 7.51
N TYR A 153 -0.69 3.14 8.55
CA TYR A 153 -1.71 2.31 9.17
C TYR A 153 -2.84 3.13 9.81
N GLU A 154 -2.51 4.27 10.45
CA GLU A 154 -3.50 5.21 10.98
C GLU A 154 -4.39 5.79 9.87
N ALA A 155 -3.80 6.20 8.75
CA ALA A 155 -4.54 6.72 7.60
C ALA A 155 -5.44 5.65 6.96
N ARG A 156 -4.95 4.41 6.83
CA ARG A 156 -5.74 3.26 6.37
C ARG A 156 -6.90 2.97 7.32
N LEU A 157 -6.68 2.98 8.63
CA LEU A 157 -7.73 2.79 9.63
C LEU A 157 -8.81 3.89 9.57
N GLN A 158 -8.42 5.15 9.37
CA GLN A 158 -9.38 6.25 9.19
C GLN A 158 -10.22 6.09 7.92
N ALA A 159 -9.59 5.69 6.81
CA ALA A 159 -10.29 5.41 5.56
C ALA A 159 -11.25 4.22 5.71
N LEU A 160 -10.82 3.15 6.36
CA LEU A 160 -11.64 1.97 6.64
C LEU A 160 -12.90 2.32 7.45
N ARG A 161 -12.78 3.20 8.44
CA ARG A 161 -13.94 3.68 9.23
C ARG A 161 -14.94 4.43 8.35
N ARG A 162 -14.46 5.25 7.41
CA ARG A 162 -15.30 5.98 6.44
C ARG A 162 -15.97 5.03 5.44
N SER A 163 -15.29 3.99 4.98
CA SER A 163 -15.90 2.97 4.10
C SER A 163 -16.93 2.14 4.86
N ALA A 164 -16.65 1.77 6.11
CA ALA A 164 -17.58 1.02 6.96
C ALA A 164 -18.87 1.81 7.25
N SER A 165 -18.76 3.12 7.52
CA SER A 165 -19.95 3.97 7.74
C SER A 165 -20.81 4.07 6.47
N LYS A 166 -20.17 4.29 5.31
CA LYS A 166 -20.86 4.29 4.00
C LYS A 166 -21.56 2.97 3.71
N ALA A 167 -20.88 1.84 3.96
CA ALA A 167 -21.43 0.51 3.76
C ALA A 167 -22.64 0.26 4.66
N LYS A 168 -22.55 0.65 5.95
CA LYS A 168 -23.68 0.56 6.89
C LYS A 168 -24.89 1.38 6.44
N THR A 169 -24.68 2.61 5.97
CA THR A 169 -25.77 3.45 5.44
C THR A 169 -26.44 2.81 4.22
N LYS A 170 -25.65 2.22 3.30
CA LYS A 170 -26.20 1.51 2.13
C LYS A 170 -27.05 0.30 2.53
N MET A 171 -26.60 -0.48 3.52
CA MET A 171 -27.38 -1.62 4.04
C MET A 171 -28.72 -1.18 4.64
N GLN A 172 -28.70 -0.13 5.48
CA GLN A 172 -29.92 0.42 6.09
C GLN A 172 -30.92 0.95 5.04
N GLN A 173 -30.43 1.59 3.98
CA GLN A 173 -31.28 2.05 2.87
C GLN A 173 -31.88 0.90 2.07
N GLN A 174 -31.17 -0.23 1.92
CA GLN A 174 -31.68 -1.42 1.24
C GLN A 174 -32.69 -2.20 2.11
N GLU A 175 -32.47 -2.28 3.42
CA GLU A 175 -33.43 -2.91 4.35
C GLU A 175 -34.73 -2.09 4.47
N GLY A 176 -34.65 -0.77 4.47
CA GLY A 176 -35.84 0.11 4.48
C GLY A 176 -36.66 0.09 3.19
N LYS A 177 -36.11 -0.43 2.08
CA LYS A 177 -36.79 -0.57 0.79
C LYS A 177 -37.47 -1.92 0.58
N ARG A 178 -37.29 -2.91 1.47
CA ARG A 178 -38.00 -4.18 1.37
C ARG A 178 -39.46 -3.95 1.81
N PRO A 179 -40.47 -4.13 0.93
CA PRO A 179 -41.86 -4.07 1.37
C PRO A 179 -42.07 -5.15 2.42
N ARG A 180 -42.63 -4.77 3.58
CA ARG A 180 -43.11 -5.74 4.56
C ARG A 180 -44.27 -6.48 3.89
N ILE A 181 -44.04 -7.75 3.56
CA ILE A 181 -45.08 -8.69 3.09
C ILE A 181 -45.87 -9.13 4.32
#